data_AF-A0A7Y7YK69-F1
#
_entry.id   AF-A0A7Y7YK69-F1
#
_cell.length_a   1.000
_cell.length_b   1.000
_cell.length_c   1.000
_cell.angle_alpha   90.00
_cell.angle_beta   90.00
_cell.angle_gamma   90.00
#
_symmetry.space_group_name_H-M   'P 1'
#
loop_
_entity.id
_entity.type
_entity.pdbx_description
1 polymer ?
#
loop_
_entity_poly.entity_id
_entity_poly.type
_entity_poly.pdbx_seq_one_letter_code
_entity_poly.pdbx_strand_id
1 'polypeptide(L)'
;MATIEVSEKADWKLFDDVARVLEHGLGGRWKEKLDGLDQRYWDLLVDEHTLTLHLEHYVGISIVVPDSADDTAQRVCALLNQLPCG
;
A
#
# COMPACT_ATOMS: atom_id res chain seq x y z
N MET A 1 -8.72 -3.03 11.64
CA MET A 1 -7.95 -2.53 10.49
C MET A 1 -6.50 -2.81 10.81
N ALA A 2 -5.83 -3.58 9.96
CA ALA A 2 -4.42 -3.90 10.10
C ALA A 2 -3.57 -2.89 9.33
N THR A 3 -2.51 -2.39 9.95
CA THR A 3 -1.54 -1.50 9.29
C THR A 3 -0.25 -2.26 9.07
N ILE A 4 0.22 -2.29 7.83
CA ILE A 4 1.47 -2.93 7.42
C ILE A 4 2.46 -1.82 7.07
N GLU A 5 3.53 -1.74 7.84
CA GLU A 5 4.62 -0.78 7.60
C GLU A 5 5.49 -1.26 6.44
N VAL A 6 5.71 -0.39 5.45
CA VAL A 6 6.53 -0.69 4.26
C VAL A 6 7.89 -0.05 4.39
N SER A 7 7.94 1.22 4.80
CA SER A 7 9.19 1.95 4.99
C SER A 7 8.99 3.10 5.96
N GLU A 8 10.00 3.41 6.78
CA GLU A 8 10.00 4.60 7.64
C GLU A 8 10.33 5.89 6.84
N LYS A 9 10.78 5.75 5.58
CA LYS A 9 11.10 6.89 4.71
C LYS A 9 9.95 7.18 3.77
N ALA A 10 9.59 8.45 3.64
CA ALA A 10 8.64 8.94 2.64
C ALA A 10 9.29 9.01 1.25
N ASP A 11 9.63 7.85 0.69
CA ASP A 11 10.23 7.75 -0.63
C ASP A 11 9.14 7.61 -1.70
N TRP A 12 9.01 8.64 -2.53
CA TRP A 12 7.98 8.71 -3.56
C TRP A 12 8.14 7.63 -4.64
N LYS A 13 9.38 7.23 -4.93
CA LYS A 13 9.67 6.18 -5.91
C LYS A 13 9.31 4.82 -5.34
N LEU A 14 9.67 4.56 -4.08
CA LEU A 14 9.27 3.34 -3.38
C LEU A 14 7.75 3.22 -3.29
N PHE A 15 7.04 4.33 -3.02
CA PHE A 15 5.59 4.34 -3.00
C PHE A 15 4.98 3.95 -4.34
N ASP A 16 5.48 4.50 -5.46
CA ASP A 16 4.99 4.16 -6.80
C ASP A 16 5.30 2.69 -7.17
N ASP A 17 6.47 2.19 -6.77
CA ASP A 17 6.85 0.78 -6.98
C ASP A 17 5.95 -0.16 -6.19
N VAL A 18 5.71 0.13 -4.91
CA VAL A 18 4.76 -0.59 -4.06
C VAL A 18 3.35 -0.54 -4.63
N ALA A 19 2.92 0.62 -5.13
CA ALA A 19 1.63 0.75 -5.79
C ALA A 19 1.53 -0.20 -7.01
N ARG A 20 2.54 -0.25 -7.88
CA ARG A 20 2.54 -1.21 -9.00
C ARG A 20 2.54 -2.66 -8.52
N VAL A 21 3.35 -3.00 -7.52
CA VAL A 21 3.41 -4.35 -6.96
C VAL A 21 2.05 -4.77 -6.39
N LEU A 22 1.36 -3.88 -5.68
CA LEU A 22 0.03 -4.16 -5.14
C LEU A 22 -1.01 -4.31 -6.24
N GLU A 23 -1.04 -3.41 -7.23
CA GLU A 23 -1.98 -3.49 -8.34
C GLU A 23 -1.82 -4.82 -9.11
N HIS A 24 -0.59 -5.15 -9.51
CA HIS A 24 -0.31 -6.36 -10.28
C HIS A 24 -0.39 -7.64 -9.44
N GLY A 25 0.12 -7.63 -8.21
CA GLY A 25 0.18 -8.80 -7.34
C GLY A 25 -1.16 -9.18 -6.71
N LEU A 26 -2.02 -8.18 -6.46
CA LEU A 26 -3.37 -8.41 -5.93
C LEU A 26 -4.42 -8.50 -7.04
N GLY A 27 -4.12 -8.00 -8.25
CA GLY A 27 -5.10 -7.85 -9.32
C GLY A 27 -6.12 -6.75 -9.03
N GLY A 28 -5.72 -5.76 -8.23
CA GLY A 28 -6.57 -4.67 -7.78
C GLY A 28 -6.73 -3.55 -8.80
N ARG A 29 -7.61 -2.59 -8.50
CA ARG A 29 -7.80 -1.37 -9.30
C ARG A 29 -7.81 -0.14 -8.40
N TRP A 30 -7.04 0.86 -8.77
CA TRP A 30 -7.04 2.14 -8.04
C TRP A 30 -8.39 2.84 -8.19
N LYS A 31 -9.09 3.04 -7.07
CA LYS A 31 -10.35 3.78 -7.01
C LYS A 31 -10.12 5.26 -6.80
N GLU A 32 -9.22 5.60 -5.91
CA GLU A 32 -8.92 6.96 -5.55
C GLU A 32 -7.41 7.15 -5.41
N LYS A 33 -6.91 8.28 -5.88
CA LYS A 33 -5.51 8.69 -5.75
C LYS A 33 -5.51 10.15 -5.32
N LEU A 34 -5.25 10.37 -4.04
CA LEU A 34 -5.08 11.69 -3.47
C LEU A 34 -3.59 11.96 -3.31
N ASP A 35 -3.10 12.96 -4.03
CA ASP A 35 -1.72 13.41 -3.96
C ASP A 35 -1.67 14.80 -3.31
N GLY A 36 -1.10 14.88 -2.11
CA GLY A 36 -0.75 16.11 -1.42
C GLY A 36 0.70 16.53 -1.69
N LEU A 37 1.13 17.61 -1.04
CA LEU A 37 2.50 18.12 -1.16
C LEU A 37 3.53 17.18 -0.51
N ASP A 38 3.18 16.61 0.64
CA ASP A 38 4.05 15.76 1.46
C ASP A 38 3.41 14.41 1.83
N GLN A 39 2.17 14.18 1.39
CA GLN A 39 1.37 13.01 1.70
C GLN A 39 0.68 12.45 0.46
N ARG A 40 0.42 11.14 0.43
CA ARG A 40 -0.37 10.47 -0.61
C ARG A 40 -1.27 9.40 0.00
N TYR A 41 -2.51 9.35 -0.46
CA TYR A 41 -3.49 8.34 -0.06
C TYR A 41 -4.09 7.73 -1.32
N TRP A 42 -3.73 6.49 -1.60
CA TRP A 42 -4.23 5.79 -2.77
C TRP A 42 -5.03 4.59 -2.33
N ASP A 43 -6.30 4.54 -2.74
CA ASP A 43 -7.21 3.45 -2.42
C ASP A 43 -7.23 2.42 -3.55
N LEU A 44 -6.80 1.21 -3.23
CA LEU A 44 -6.82 0.05 -4.11
C LEU A 44 -8.02 -0.83 -3.78
N LEU A 45 -8.91 -1.01 -4.74
CA LEU A 45 -9.96 -2.03 -4.64
C LEU A 45 -9.39 -3.39 -5.05
N VAL A 46 -9.41 -4.35 -4.14
CA VAL A 46 -9.07 -5.76 -4.39
C VAL A 46 -10.29 -6.57 -3.99
N ASP A 47 -10.90 -7.25 -4.96
CA ASP A 47 -12.17 -7.96 -4.74
C ASP A 47 -13.23 -6.99 -4.19
N GLU A 48 -13.84 -7.26 -3.03
CA GLU A 48 -14.79 -6.37 -2.34
C GLU A 48 -14.12 -5.46 -1.27
N HIS A 49 -12.81 -5.54 -1.11
CA HIS A 49 -12.07 -4.84 -0.05
C HIS A 49 -11.28 -3.66 -0.61
N THR A 50 -11.25 -2.56 0.15
CA THR A 50 -10.43 -1.40 -0.19
C THR A 50 -9.23 -1.36 0.74
N LEU A 51 -8.03 -1.43 0.15
CA LEU A 51 -6.77 -1.16 0.84
C LEU A 51 -6.39 0.29 0.62
N THR A 52 -5.78 0.91 1.62
CA THR A 52 -5.26 2.27 1.49
C THR A 52 -3.75 2.23 1.56
N LEU A 53 -3.08 2.59 0.47
CA LEU A 53 -1.64 2.85 0.44
C LEU A 53 -1.41 4.30 0.85
N HIS A 54 -0.69 4.48 1.94
CA HIS A 54 -0.45 5.77 2.57
C HIS A 54 1.05 6.09 2.55
N LEU A 55 1.39 7.30 2.10
CA LEU A 55 2.70 7.91 2.29
C LEU A 55 2.53 9.22 3.04
N GLU A 56 3.36 9.44 4.04
CA GLU A 56 3.44 10.69 4.79
C GLU A 56 4.89 10.96 5.19
N HIS A 57 5.33 12.22 5.10
CA HIS A 57 6.72 12.61 5.35
C HIS A 57 7.29 12.12 6.70
N TYR A 58 6.48 12.14 7.76
CA TYR A 58 6.92 11.83 9.13
C TYR A 58 6.67 10.37 9.55
N VAL A 59 5.86 9.63 8.78
CA VAL A 59 5.47 8.25 9.09
C VAL A 59 6.08 7.25 8.09
N GLY A 60 6.41 7.72 6.89
CA GLY A 60 6.92 6.88 5.81
C GLY A 60 5.80 6.31 4.96
N ILE A 61 5.92 5.04 4.57
CA ILE A 61 4.96 4.34 3.70
C ILE A 61 4.32 3.20 4.50
N SER A 62 3.00 3.15 4.49
CA SER A 62 2.20 2.13 5.16
C SER A 62 1.01 1.72 4.30
N ILE A 63 0.51 0.51 4.53
CA ILE A 63 -0.69 -0.01 3.87
C ILE A 63 -1.70 -0.35 4.95
N VAL A 64 -2.89 0.22 4.84
CA VAL A 64 -4.02 -0.07 5.72
C VAL A 64 -4.92 -1.08 5.03
N VAL A 65 -5.18 -2.20 5.70
CA VAL A 65 -6.02 -3.29 5.24
C VAL A 65 -7.22 -3.44 6.19
N PRO A 66 -8.45 -3.60 5.68
CA PRO A 66 -9.61 -3.84 6.52
C PRO A 66 -9.46 -5.17 7.27
N ASP A 67 -9.99 -5.21 8.51
CA ASP A 67 -9.90 -6.38 9.39
C ASP A 67 -10.58 -7.63 8.79
N SER A 68 -11.58 -7.42 7.93
CA SER A 68 -12.28 -8.49 7.23
C SER A 68 -11.46 -9.14 6.10
N ALA A 69 -10.27 -8.62 5.80
CA ALA A 69 -9.46 -9.02 4.65
C ALA A 69 -8.12 -9.65 5.06
N ASP A 70 -8.13 -10.57 6.03
CA ASP A 70 -6.94 -11.31 6.49
C ASP A 70 -6.14 -11.97 5.35
N ASP A 71 -6.82 -12.60 4.38
CA ASP A 71 -6.17 -13.18 3.19
C ASP A 71 -5.41 -12.12 2.39
N THR A 72 -6.04 -10.96 2.21
CA THR A 72 -5.44 -9.83 1.50
C THR A 72 -4.23 -9.28 2.26
N ALA A 73 -4.33 -9.14 3.59
CA ALA A 73 -3.21 -8.72 4.42
C ALA A 73 -2.02 -9.68 4.31
N GLN A 74 -2.27 -10.99 4.30
CA GLN A 74 -1.23 -12.00 4.14
C GLN A 74 -0.57 -11.93 2.75
N ARG A 75 -1.36 -11.70 1.69
CA ARG A 75 -0.85 -11.51 0.33
C ARG A 75 -0.02 -10.22 0.21
N VAL A 76 -0.44 -9.13 0.84
CA VAL A 76 0.34 -7.89 0.91
C VAL A 76 1.69 -8.15 1.56
N CYS A 77 1.72 -8.77 2.75
CA CYS A 77 2.97 -9.14 3.42
C CYS A 77 3.87 -10.03 2.55
N ALA A 78 3.30 -10.98 1.81
CA ALA A 78 4.08 -11.82 0.89
C ALA A 78 4.69 -11.02 -0.27
N LEU A 79 3.93 -10.08 -0.86
CA LEU A 79 4.41 -9.21 -1.93
C LEU A 79 5.52 -8.25 -1.44
N LEU A 80 5.35 -7.67 -0.25
CA LEU A 80 6.33 -6.76 0.33
C LEU A 80 7.66 -7.44 0.65
N ASN A 81 7.65 -8.70 1.11
CA ASN A 81 8.87 -9.48 1.33
C ASN A 81 9.65 -9.80 0.03
N GLN A 82 9.01 -9.63 -1.15
CA GLN A 82 9.66 -9.80 -2.44
C GLN A 82 10.23 -8.50 -3.02
N LEU A 83 9.83 -7.34 -2.48
CA LEU A 83 10.49 -6.10 -2.82
C LEU A 83 11.93 -6.16 -2.29
N PRO A 84 12.96 -5.95 -3.12
CA PRO A 84 14.31 -5.84 -2.61
C PRO A 84 14.32 -4.71 -1.59
N CYS A 85 14.70 -5.00 -0.33
CA CYS A 85 15.00 -3.97 0.65
C CYS A 85 16.08 -3.08 0.04
N GLY A 86 15.67 -1.94 -0.53
CA GLY A 86 16.54 -0.97 -1.19
C GLY A 86 17.39 -0.21 -0.19
#